data_AF-A0AAE1LKD9-F1
#
_entry.id   AF-A0AAE1LKD9-F1
#
_cell.length_a   1.000
_cell.length_b   1.000
_cell.length_c   1.000
_cell.angle_alpha   90.00
_cell.angle_beta   90.00
_cell.angle_gamma   90.00
#
_symmetry.space_group_name_H-M   'P 1'
#
loop_
_entity.id
_entity.type
_entity.pdbx_description
1 polymer ?
#
loop_
_entity_poly.entity_id
_entity_poly.type
_entity_poly.pdbx_seq_one_letter_code
_entity_poly.pdbx_strand_id
1 'polypeptide(L)'
;MEKDEVYRYWLAFIDGFNQLRRLPVLTIRRGIQFLAELAREPTLEDTIIEKIGGGPHGYGDPADTSIRREEVYLFPPMIWRKVRFEKCADVTENYYKCIAEKQSTEDCKSEELALYQCKTSYYNPEKIDEVENECIQQYIKLRSKFRETGSEEDLWKIKMMLLDPRYDVMRNQQKTVSK
;
A
#
# COMPACT_ATOMS: atom_id res chain seq x y z
N MET A 1 23.49 -50.13 19.72
CA MET A 1 22.79 -50.32 18.43
C MET A 1 23.04 -51.73 17.96
N GLU A 2 22.00 -52.55 17.92
CA GLU A 2 22.04 -53.94 17.46
C GLU A 2 22.36 -54.00 15.96
N LYS A 3 23.20 -54.96 15.55
CA LYS A 3 23.64 -55.13 14.15
C LYS A 3 22.45 -55.33 13.18
N ASP A 4 21.34 -55.84 13.68
CA ASP A 4 20.13 -56.12 12.92
C ASP A 4 19.36 -54.84 12.53
N GLU A 5 19.45 -53.80 13.36
CA GLU A 5 18.80 -52.51 13.10
C GLU A 5 19.50 -51.77 11.96
N VAL A 6 20.84 -51.78 11.96
CA VAL A 6 21.67 -51.25 10.87
C VAL A 6 21.38 -51.96 9.56
N TYR A 7 21.20 -53.29 9.60
CA TYR A 7 20.88 -54.08 8.41
C TYR A 7 19.49 -53.76 7.85
N ARG A 8 18.47 -53.55 8.71
CA ARG A 8 17.14 -53.11 8.27
C ARG A 8 17.18 -51.73 7.60
N TYR A 9 17.90 -50.77 8.18
CA TYR A 9 18.07 -49.45 7.55
C TYR A 9 18.83 -49.54 6.23
N TRP A 10 19.84 -50.41 6.14
CA TRP A 10 20.60 -50.61 4.91
C TRP A 10 19.77 -51.25 3.81
N LEU A 11 18.93 -52.24 4.14
CA LEU A 11 17.98 -52.85 3.19
C LEU A 11 16.91 -51.85 2.73
N ALA A 12 16.35 -51.06 3.64
CA ALA A 12 15.37 -50.02 3.30
C ALA A 12 15.98 -48.93 2.40
N PHE A 13 17.24 -48.55 2.66
CA PHE A 13 17.99 -47.61 1.84
C PHE A 13 18.21 -48.16 0.42
N ILE A 14 18.58 -49.44 0.29
CA ILE A 14 18.77 -50.09 -1.03
C ILE A 14 17.45 -50.18 -1.80
N ASP A 15 16.36 -50.54 -1.13
CA ASP A 15 15.07 -50.63 -1.79
C ASP A 15 14.59 -49.26 -2.29
N GLY A 16 14.74 -48.21 -1.47
CA GLY A 16 14.49 -46.83 -1.88
C GLY A 16 15.35 -46.39 -3.07
N PHE A 17 16.64 -46.76 -3.07
CA PHE A 17 17.56 -46.44 -4.17
C PHE A 17 17.20 -47.18 -5.46
N ASN A 18 16.78 -48.44 -5.37
CA ASN A 18 16.31 -49.24 -6.50
C ASN A 18 14.99 -48.72 -7.07
N GLN A 19 14.07 -48.25 -6.23
CA GLN A 19 12.83 -47.60 -6.67
C GLN A 19 13.12 -46.27 -7.41
N LEU A 20 14.05 -45.46 -6.90
CA LEU A 20 14.53 -44.24 -7.58
C LEU A 20 15.17 -44.54 -8.93
N ARG A 21 15.89 -45.65 -9.05
CA ARG A 21 16.52 -46.10 -10.30
C ARG A 21 15.53 -46.61 -11.35
N ARG A 22 14.30 -46.97 -10.94
CA ARG A 22 13.19 -47.37 -11.83
C ARG A 22 12.42 -46.17 -12.39
N LEU A 23 12.63 -44.96 -11.83
CA LEU A 23 12.04 -43.77 -12.40
C LEU A 23 12.67 -43.48 -13.78
N PRO A 24 11.87 -43.17 -14.80
CA PRO A 24 12.40 -42.88 -16.12
C PRO A 24 13.33 -41.67 -16.02
N VAL A 25 14.52 -41.74 -16.63
CA VAL A 25 15.57 -40.69 -16.59
C VAL A 25 15.01 -39.28 -16.87
N LEU A 26 13.96 -39.18 -17.69
CA LEU A 26 13.21 -37.95 -17.97
C LEU A 26 12.57 -37.31 -16.72
N THR A 27 12.06 -38.10 -15.78
CA THR A 27 11.47 -37.60 -14.52
C THR A 27 12.52 -37.10 -13.54
N ILE A 28 13.66 -37.79 -13.43
CA ILE A 28 14.80 -37.34 -12.62
C ILE A 28 15.36 -36.03 -13.20
N ARG A 29 15.51 -35.95 -14.52
CA ARG A 29 16.00 -34.74 -15.19
C ARG A 29 15.05 -33.55 -15.02
N ARG A 30 13.73 -33.77 -15.13
CA ARG A 30 12.72 -32.73 -14.84
C ARG A 30 12.77 -32.28 -13.38
N GLY A 31 12.92 -33.21 -12.44
CA GLY A 31 13.04 -32.89 -11.01
C GLY A 31 14.29 -32.05 -10.72
N ILE A 32 15.44 -32.41 -11.30
CA ILE A 32 16.69 -31.64 -11.16
C ILE A 32 16.55 -30.26 -11.80
N GLN A 33 15.93 -30.15 -12.98
CA GLN A 33 15.68 -28.86 -13.63
C GLN A 33 14.78 -27.96 -12.77
N PHE A 34 13.69 -28.52 -12.22
CA PHE A 34 12.79 -27.79 -11.34
C PHE A 34 13.48 -27.29 -10.06
N LEU A 35 14.32 -28.13 -9.43
CA LEU A 35 15.10 -27.73 -8.26
C LEU A 35 16.16 -26.67 -8.61
N ALA A 36 16.77 -26.75 -9.79
CA ALA A 36 17.71 -25.74 -10.25
C ALA A 36 17.03 -24.40 -10.56
N GLU A 37 15.78 -24.41 -11.06
CA GLU A 37 14.96 -23.21 -11.22
C GLU A 37 14.55 -22.60 -9.88
N LEU A 38 14.18 -23.41 -8.89
CA LEU A 38 13.87 -22.93 -7.53
C LEU A 38 15.08 -22.36 -6.78
N ALA A 39 16.27 -22.92 -7.02
CA ALA A 39 17.51 -22.46 -6.38
C ALA A 39 18.19 -21.31 -7.13
N ARG A 40 17.64 -20.88 -8.27
CA ARG A 40 18.19 -19.78 -9.06
C ARG A 40 17.95 -18.46 -8.33
N GLU A 41 18.99 -17.64 -8.22
CA GLU A 41 18.83 -16.26 -7.74
C GLU A 41 17.96 -15.46 -8.71
N PRO A 42 17.02 -14.64 -8.20
CA PRO A 42 16.17 -13.83 -9.06
C PRO A 42 17.03 -12.83 -9.84
N THR A 43 16.75 -12.69 -11.13
CA THR A 43 17.43 -11.68 -11.93
C THR A 43 16.84 -10.30 -11.66
N LEU A 44 17.56 -9.25 -12.04
CA LEU A 44 17.06 -7.87 -11.96
C LEU A 44 15.72 -7.72 -12.72
N GLU A 45 15.58 -8.39 -13.86
CA GLU A 45 14.35 -8.39 -14.66
C GLU A 45 13.18 -9.02 -13.88
N ASP A 46 13.42 -10.14 -13.17
CA ASP A 46 12.40 -10.79 -12.34
C ASP A 46 11.95 -9.87 -11.20
N THR A 47 12.89 -9.18 -10.54
CA THR A 47 12.56 -8.22 -9.47
C THR A 47 11.77 -7.00 -9.97
N ILE A 48 12.04 -6.54 -11.19
CA ILE A 48 11.29 -5.44 -11.81
C ILE A 48 9.87 -5.90 -12.16
N ILE A 49 9.73 -7.11 -12.71
CA ILE A 49 8.42 -7.70 -13.05
C ILE A 49 7.57 -7.84 -11.78
N GLU A 50 8.15 -8.38 -10.70
CA GLU A 50 7.45 -8.54 -9.42
C GLU A 50 7.00 -7.20 -8.84
N LYS A 51 7.85 -6.17 -8.94
CA LYS A 51 7.56 -4.82 -8.43
C LYS A 51 6.51 -4.04 -9.24
N ILE A 52 6.44 -4.26 -10.55
CA ILE A 52 5.57 -3.47 -11.45
C ILE A 52 4.26 -4.20 -11.75
N GLY A 53 4.31 -5.49 -12.07
CA GLY A 53 3.16 -6.29 -12.51
C GLY A 53 3.01 -7.62 -11.77
N GLY A 54 3.73 -7.82 -10.66
CA GLY A 54 3.60 -9.00 -9.81
C GLY A 54 2.45 -8.91 -8.82
N GLY A 55 2.53 -9.74 -7.77
CA GLY A 55 1.52 -9.83 -6.73
C GLY A 55 0.27 -10.64 -7.14
N PRO A 56 -0.65 -10.89 -6.19
CA PRO A 56 -1.79 -11.79 -6.39
C PRO A 56 -2.77 -11.33 -7.47
N HIS A 57 -2.79 -10.02 -7.77
CA HIS A 57 -3.69 -9.39 -8.74
C HIS A 57 -2.99 -8.64 -9.87
N GLY A 58 -1.66 -8.76 -9.99
CA GLY A 58 -0.89 -8.12 -11.06
C GLY A 58 -0.69 -6.61 -10.93
N TYR A 59 -0.89 -6.04 -9.73
CA TYR A 59 -0.72 -4.61 -9.44
C TYR A 59 0.64 -4.27 -8.78
N GLY A 60 1.55 -5.25 -8.75
CA GLY A 60 2.85 -5.19 -8.08
C GLY A 60 2.82 -5.82 -6.69
N ASP A 61 4.01 -5.93 -6.09
CA ASP A 61 4.20 -6.48 -4.74
C ASP A 61 3.49 -5.65 -3.64
N PRO A 62 2.60 -6.27 -2.84
CA PRO A 62 2.02 -5.66 -1.64
C PRO A 62 3.00 -5.16 -0.58
N ALA A 63 4.16 -5.81 -0.44
CA ALA A 63 5.15 -5.50 0.59
C ALA A 63 6.09 -4.35 0.19
N ASP A 64 6.04 -3.93 -1.08
CA ASP A 64 6.83 -2.81 -1.58
C ASP A 64 6.39 -1.49 -0.94
N THR A 65 7.29 -0.92 -0.14
CA THR A 65 7.13 0.37 0.54
C THR A 65 7.77 1.53 -0.22
N SER A 66 8.40 1.27 -1.36
CA SER A 66 9.08 2.32 -2.12
C SER A 66 8.10 3.22 -2.86
N ILE A 67 8.43 4.51 -2.92
CA ILE A 67 7.69 5.49 -3.70
C ILE A 67 8.31 5.59 -5.08
N ARG A 68 7.47 5.44 -6.12
CA ARG A 68 7.89 5.61 -7.51
C ARG A 68 7.98 7.10 -7.84
N ARG A 69 8.79 7.46 -8.83
CA ARG A 69 8.99 8.88 -9.22
C ARG A 69 7.66 9.54 -9.61
N GLU A 70 6.79 8.80 -10.27
CA GLU A 70 5.47 9.26 -10.72
C GLU A 70 4.50 9.46 -9.56
N GLU A 71 4.67 8.70 -8.47
CA GLU A 71 3.82 8.78 -7.27
C GLU A 71 4.13 10.01 -6.43
N VAL A 72 5.32 10.61 -6.59
CA VAL A 72 5.69 11.86 -5.88
C VAL A 72 4.71 13.00 -6.19
N TYR A 73 4.17 13.05 -7.41
CA TYR A 73 3.19 14.08 -7.81
C TYR A 73 1.84 13.96 -7.08
N LEU A 74 1.59 12.85 -6.39
CA LEU A 74 0.37 12.63 -5.62
C LEU A 74 0.40 13.35 -4.26
N PHE A 75 1.57 13.61 -3.69
CA PHE A 75 1.68 14.14 -2.33
C PHE A 75 1.32 15.62 -2.20
N PRO A 76 1.69 16.55 -3.12
CA PRO A 76 1.32 17.95 -2.98
C PRO A 76 -0.19 18.20 -2.77
N PRO A 77 -1.13 17.62 -3.56
CA PRO A 77 -2.56 17.79 -3.29
C PRO A 77 -3.01 17.10 -2.00
N MET A 78 -2.41 15.95 -1.64
CA MET A 78 -2.71 15.25 -0.38
C MET A 78 -2.32 16.07 0.84
N ILE A 79 -1.11 16.62 0.85
CA ILE A 79 -0.59 17.47 1.94
C ILE A 79 -1.49 18.70 2.09
N TRP A 80 -1.80 19.40 1.01
CA TRP A 80 -2.69 20.57 1.05
C TRP A 80 -4.04 20.23 1.67
N ARG A 81 -4.64 19.11 1.27
CA ARG A 81 -5.93 18.66 1.79
C ARG A 81 -5.83 18.36 3.27
N LYS A 82 -4.81 17.61 3.68
CA LYS A 82 -4.60 17.21 5.06
C LYS A 82 -4.39 18.40 5.97
N VAL A 83 -3.58 19.37 5.53
CA VAL A 83 -3.41 20.64 6.24
C VAL A 83 -4.76 21.35 6.36
N ARG A 84 -5.53 21.48 5.28
CA ARG A 84 -6.80 22.20 5.29
C ARG A 84 -7.86 21.54 6.17
N PHE A 85 -8.14 20.26 5.96
CA PHE A 85 -9.32 19.59 6.50
C PHE A 85 -9.05 18.78 7.78
N GLU A 86 -7.80 18.39 8.05
CA GLU A 86 -7.47 17.66 9.28
C GLU A 86 -6.73 18.55 10.27
N LYS A 87 -5.63 19.21 9.85
CA LYS A 87 -4.80 20.01 10.76
C LYS A 87 -5.41 21.38 11.07
N CYS A 88 -6.07 22.00 10.09
CA CYS A 88 -6.78 23.28 10.21
C CYS A 88 -8.31 23.09 10.21
N ALA A 89 -8.81 21.97 10.73
CA ALA A 89 -10.23 21.62 10.70
C ALA A 89 -11.11 22.71 11.33
N ASP A 90 -10.74 23.22 12.51
CA ASP A 90 -11.55 24.19 13.26
C ASP A 90 -11.73 25.51 12.50
N VAL A 91 -10.64 26.09 12.00
CA VAL A 91 -10.67 27.34 11.22
C VAL A 91 -11.32 27.14 9.84
N THR A 92 -11.19 25.95 9.27
CA THR A 92 -11.87 25.58 8.02
C THR A 92 -13.38 25.50 8.23
N GLU A 93 -13.83 24.88 9.32
CA GLU A 93 -15.25 24.78 9.67
C GLU A 93 -15.84 26.17 9.92
N ASN A 94 -15.16 27.02 10.67
CA ASN A 94 -15.61 28.39 10.93
C ASN A 94 -15.72 29.22 9.64
N TYR A 95 -14.74 29.09 8.74
CA TYR A 95 -14.81 29.73 7.43
C TYR A 95 -16.02 29.25 6.61
N TYR A 96 -16.24 27.93 6.51
CA TYR A 96 -17.40 27.41 5.77
C TYR A 96 -18.74 27.74 6.42
N LYS A 97 -18.82 27.81 7.75
CA LYS A 97 -20.02 28.30 8.46
C LYS A 97 -20.33 29.73 8.07
N CYS A 98 -19.32 30.61 8.08
CA CYS A 98 -19.51 32.00 7.66
C CYS A 98 -19.97 32.11 6.21
N ILE A 99 -19.37 31.35 5.29
CA ILE A 99 -19.79 31.32 3.88
C ILE A 99 -21.22 30.80 3.72
N ALA A 100 -21.63 29.79 4.49
CA ALA A 100 -22.98 29.25 4.45
C ALA A 100 -24.02 30.28 4.93
N GLU A 101 -23.68 31.11 5.91
CA GLU A 101 -24.58 32.15 6.46
C GLU A 101 -24.65 33.41 5.58
N LYS A 102 -23.49 33.92 5.13
CA LYS A 102 -23.40 35.24 4.48
C LYS A 102 -23.37 35.17 2.95
N GLN A 103 -23.17 33.98 2.37
CA GLN A 103 -23.10 33.72 0.92
C GLN A 103 -22.05 34.57 0.16
N SER A 104 -21.11 35.21 0.86
CA SER A 104 -20.06 36.05 0.30
C SER A 104 -18.75 35.85 1.05
N THR A 105 -17.65 35.72 0.31
CA THR A 105 -16.29 35.67 0.88
C THR A 105 -15.85 37.00 1.48
N GLU A 106 -16.36 38.12 0.96
CA GLU A 106 -15.95 39.46 1.41
C GLU A 106 -16.36 39.75 2.85
N ASP A 107 -17.45 39.15 3.31
CA ASP A 107 -17.97 39.32 4.67
C ASP A 107 -17.35 38.34 5.68
N CYS A 108 -16.51 37.42 5.21
CA CYS A 108 -15.84 36.37 5.99
C CYS A 108 -14.31 36.51 5.98
N LYS A 109 -13.79 37.73 5.75
CA LYS A 109 -12.35 38.03 5.67
C LYS A 109 -11.59 37.63 6.94
N SER A 110 -12.21 37.76 8.11
CA SER A 110 -11.60 37.36 9.39
C SER A 110 -11.33 35.86 9.45
N GLU A 111 -12.33 35.05 9.08
CA GLU A 111 -12.27 33.60 9.06
C GLU A 111 -11.35 33.11 7.94
N GLU A 112 -11.36 33.79 6.79
CA GLU A 112 -10.44 33.53 5.68
C GLU A 112 -8.99 33.77 6.10
N LEU A 113 -8.71 34.89 6.78
CA LEU A 113 -7.39 35.21 7.29
C LEU A 113 -6.92 34.18 8.32
N ALA A 114 -7.79 33.75 9.24
CA ALA A 114 -7.48 32.71 10.21
C ALA A 114 -7.14 31.37 9.52
N LEU A 115 -7.93 30.98 8.51
CA LEU A 115 -7.66 29.79 7.70
C LEU A 115 -6.34 29.92 6.93
N TYR A 116 -6.06 31.08 6.35
CA TYR A 116 -4.80 31.35 5.66
C TYR A 116 -3.61 31.23 6.61
N GLN A 117 -3.67 31.88 7.78
CA GLN A 117 -2.62 31.82 8.80
C GLN A 117 -2.36 30.39 9.27
N CYS A 118 -3.42 29.62 9.51
CA CYS A 118 -3.28 28.22 9.89
C CYS A 118 -2.54 27.43 8.81
N LYS A 119 -2.97 27.51 7.54
CA LYS A 119 -2.31 26.82 6.42
C LYS A 119 -0.83 27.21 6.32
N THR A 120 -0.54 28.51 6.31
CA THR A 120 0.83 29.02 6.21
C THR A 120 1.70 28.56 7.37
N SER A 121 1.14 28.39 8.57
CA SER A 121 1.89 27.90 9.74
C SER A 121 2.41 26.45 9.60
N TYR A 122 1.85 25.67 8.66
CA TYR A 122 2.27 24.30 8.35
C TYR A 122 3.32 24.22 7.23
N TYR A 123 3.52 25.29 6.45
CA TYR A 123 4.55 25.36 5.41
C TYR A 123 5.92 25.79 5.97
N ASN A 124 6.26 25.33 7.17
CA ASN A 124 7.62 25.41 7.71
C ASN A 124 8.27 24.00 7.61
N PRO A 125 9.61 23.90 7.54
CA PRO A 125 10.28 22.61 7.31
C PRO A 125 9.90 21.53 8.34
N GLU A 126 9.81 21.89 9.61
CA GLU A 126 9.55 20.93 10.69
C GLU A 126 8.16 20.30 10.60
N LYS A 127 7.11 21.10 10.33
CA LYS A 127 5.74 20.59 10.28
C LYS A 127 5.37 20.01 8.92
N ILE A 128 5.93 20.53 7.82
CA ILE A 128 5.59 20.04 6.49
C ILE A 128 6.10 18.61 6.31
N ASP A 129 7.31 18.32 6.82
CA ASP A 129 7.91 16.98 6.78
C ASP A 129 7.07 15.97 7.56
N GLU A 130 6.51 16.36 8.71
CA GLU A 130 5.59 15.51 9.49
C GLU A 130 4.34 15.18 8.68
N VAL A 131 3.69 16.18 8.09
CA VAL A 131 2.47 15.99 7.29
C VAL A 131 2.73 15.16 6.04
N GLU A 132 3.85 15.41 5.35
CA GLU A 132 4.28 14.65 4.18
C GLU A 132 4.51 13.18 4.53
N ASN A 133 5.23 12.89 5.62
CA ASN A 133 5.44 11.54 6.10
C ASN A 133 4.12 10.83 6.41
N GLU A 134 3.19 11.49 7.10
CA GLU A 134 1.89 10.88 7.37
C GLU A 134 1.11 10.59 6.06
N CYS A 135 1.17 11.47 5.06
CA CYS A 135 0.55 11.27 3.75
C CYS A 135 1.18 10.08 2.99
N ILE A 136 2.51 9.97 3.01
CA ILE A 136 3.26 8.85 2.43
C ILE A 136 2.84 7.53 3.08
N GLN A 137 2.81 7.46 4.41
CA GLN A 137 2.43 6.24 5.13
C GLN A 137 0.99 5.82 4.83
N GLN A 138 0.06 6.78 4.77
CA GLN A 138 -1.33 6.49 4.41
C GLN A 138 -1.45 5.99 2.96
N TYR A 139 -0.72 6.60 2.01
CA TYR A 139 -0.69 6.17 0.62
C TYR A 139 -0.13 4.74 0.49
N ILE A 140 1.04 4.45 1.08
CA ILE A 140 1.65 3.12 1.04
C ILE A 140 0.70 2.07 1.60
N LYS A 141 0.04 2.36 2.71
CA LYS A 141 -0.94 1.44 3.32
C LYS A 141 -2.12 1.15 2.39
N LEU A 142 -2.71 2.17 1.76
CA LEU A 142 -3.82 1.99 0.83
C LEU A 142 -3.37 1.25 -0.44
N ARG A 143 -2.20 1.60 -0.97
CA ARG A 143 -1.60 0.96 -2.14
C ARG A 143 -1.30 -0.52 -1.88
N SER A 144 -0.67 -0.83 -0.75
CA SER A 144 -0.39 -2.19 -0.31
C SER A 144 -1.69 -3.00 -0.24
N LYS A 145 -2.71 -2.48 0.46
CA LYS A 145 -4.02 -3.12 0.53
C LYS A 145 -4.66 -3.34 -0.85
N PHE A 146 -4.59 -2.35 -1.74
CA PHE A 146 -5.12 -2.51 -3.10
C PHE A 146 -4.37 -3.58 -3.89
N ARG A 147 -3.04 -3.68 -3.73
CA ARG A 147 -2.23 -4.75 -4.35
C ARG A 147 -2.57 -6.13 -3.78
N GLU A 148 -2.91 -6.23 -2.49
CA GLU A 148 -3.34 -7.48 -1.86
C GLU A 148 -4.73 -7.91 -2.30
N THR A 149 -5.70 -6.98 -2.36
CA THR A 149 -7.12 -7.31 -2.53
C THR A 149 -7.63 -7.16 -3.96
N GLY A 150 -7.00 -6.32 -4.77
CA GLY A 150 -7.49 -5.93 -6.09
C GLY A 150 -8.86 -5.24 -6.08
N SER A 151 -9.37 -4.80 -4.91
CA SER A 151 -10.74 -4.30 -4.78
C SER A 151 -10.93 -2.91 -5.39
N GLU A 152 -12.03 -2.73 -6.13
CA GLU A 152 -12.44 -1.42 -6.65
C GLU A 152 -12.68 -0.39 -5.52
N GLU A 153 -13.13 -0.84 -4.36
CA GLU A 153 -13.33 0.03 -3.20
C GLU A 153 -11.99 0.63 -2.72
N ASP A 154 -10.93 -0.16 -2.72
CA ASP A 154 -9.60 0.28 -2.28
C ASP A 154 -8.96 1.20 -3.33
N LEU A 155 -9.13 0.89 -4.63
CA LEU A 155 -8.77 1.80 -5.72
C LEU A 155 -9.49 3.14 -5.60
N TRP A 156 -10.78 3.10 -5.27
CA TRP A 156 -11.58 4.29 -5.10
C TRP A 156 -11.14 5.10 -3.88
N LYS A 157 -10.74 4.46 -2.76
CA LYS A 157 -10.14 5.17 -1.61
C LYS A 157 -8.86 5.91 -1.99
N ILE A 158 -7.98 5.28 -2.78
CA ILE A 158 -6.76 5.94 -3.30
C ILE A 158 -7.14 7.15 -4.17
N LYS A 159 -8.08 6.99 -5.11
CA LYS A 159 -8.56 8.11 -5.95
C LYS A 159 -9.21 9.24 -5.13
N MET A 160 -10.03 8.90 -4.14
CA MET A 160 -10.72 9.88 -3.29
C MET A 160 -9.76 10.64 -2.37
N MET A 161 -8.71 9.98 -1.88
CA MET A 161 -7.63 10.63 -1.15
C MET A 161 -7.00 11.78 -1.96
N LEU A 162 -6.96 11.63 -3.30
CA LEU A 162 -6.41 12.60 -4.24
C LEU A 162 -7.42 13.67 -4.70
N LEU A 163 -8.73 13.36 -4.74
CA LEU A 163 -9.68 14.11 -5.57
C LEU A 163 -10.83 14.85 -4.86
N ASP A 164 -11.40 14.42 -3.72
CA ASP A 164 -12.68 15.06 -3.26
C ASP A 164 -12.81 15.31 -1.73
N PRO A 165 -12.92 16.59 -1.28
CA PRO A 165 -13.21 16.98 0.11
C PRO A 165 -14.50 16.39 0.73
N ARG A 166 -15.46 15.97 -0.10
CA ARG A 166 -16.79 15.51 0.36
C ARG A 166 -16.79 14.11 0.93
N TYR A 167 -15.74 13.31 0.74
CA TYR A 167 -15.76 11.92 1.18
C TYR A 167 -15.81 11.78 2.70
N ASP A 168 -15.14 12.64 3.46
CA ASP A 168 -15.17 12.58 4.93
C ASP A 168 -16.51 13.05 5.50
N VAL A 169 -17.09 14.08 4.89
CA VAL A 169 -18.44 14.58 5.22
C VAL A 169 -19.50 13.51 4.91
N MET A 170 -19.45 12.87 3.74
CA MET A 170 -20.40 11.82 3.33
C MET A 170 -20.23 10.51 4.12
N ARG A 171 -18.99 10.10 4.43
CA ARG A 171 -18.70 8.94 5.29
C ARG A 171 -19.22 9.15 6.71
N ASN A 172 -19.04 10.34 7.25
CA ASN A 172 -19.55 10.68 8.58
C ASN A 172 -21.09 10.78 8.58
N GLN A 173 -21.69 11.33 7.53
CA GLN A 173 -23.14 11.33 7.32
C GLN A 173 -23.73 9.91 7.19
N GLN A 174 -23.07 9.00 6.45
CA GLN A 174 -23.52 7.60 6.33
C GLN A 174 -23.44 6.84 7.67
N LYS A 175 -22.41 7.10 8.48
CA LYS A 175 -22.29 6.51 9.84
C LYS A 175 -23.35 7.02 10.80
N THR A 176 -23.75 8.29 10.70
CA THR A 176 -24.82 8.88 11.53
C THR A 176 -26.22 8.41 11.14
N VAL A 177 -26.41 7.96 9.90
CA VAL A 177 -27.69 7.44 9.40
C VAL A 177 -27.86 5.94 9.67
N SER A 178 -26.77 5.21 9.93
CA SER A 178 -26.80 3.77 10.25
C SER A 178 -26.91 3.42 11.75
N LYS A 179 -27.15 4.41 12.61
CA LYS A 179 -27.43 4.25 14.05
C LYS A 179 -28.85 4.68 14.33
#